data_AF-A0A2M7L0U4-F1
#
_entry.id   AF-A0A2M7L0U4-F1
#
_cell.length_a   1.000
_cell.length_b   1.000
_cell.length_c   1.000
_cell.angle_alpha   90.00
_cell.angle_beta   90.00
_cell.angle_gamma   90.00
#
_symmetry.space_group_name_H-M   'P 1'
#
loop_
_entity.id
_entity.type
_entity.pdbx_description
1 polymer ?
#
loop_
_entity_poly.entity_id
_entity_poly.type
_entity_poly.pdbx_seq_one_letter_code
_entity_poly.pdbx_strand_id
1 'polypeptide(L)'
;MMITVIGRGHSGTRAMSHTLSESGVFMGAQLNESGDLVPPGDLYEACRVMARHVVHKGGLEWDFAQLHTMPIAPAFTRLVESYLSSVLSSDADRKGWKLPETTLILPWIVRLFPDAYFVYWRRDPRDSILGRHVTDDLADFGVPYDHTADLRLRRAISWRYQYEIMRVTSSPARRLNVQFEDFVLHQDSTLRRLEGFVGFPLAKIEVRPEAVGRWRTDDERHDFDFFPQDALFDAHRSAAGER
;
A
#
# COMPACT_ATOMS: atom_id res chain seq x y z
N MET A 1 12.96 -11.30 -11.65
CA MET A 1 12.48 -10.95 -10.29
C MET A 1 11.27 -10.03 -10.40
N MET A 2 10.23 -10.25 -9.60
CA MET A 2 9.04 -9.40 -9.58
C MET A 2 8.88 -8.71 -8.21
N ILE A 3 8.67 -7.39 -8.20
CA ILE A 3 8.56 -6.55 -7.00
C ILE A 3 7.23 -5.79 -7.03
N THR A 4 6.54 -5.70 -5.89
CA THR A 4 5.37 -4.83 -5.77
C THR A 4 5.44 -3.98 -4.51
N VAL A 5 4.94 -2.75 -4.62
CA VAL A 5 4.82 -1.81 -3.50
C VAL A 5 3.38 -1.77 -3.03
N ILE A 6 3.17 -2.24 -1.80
CA ILE A 6 1.86 -2.28 -1.14
C ILE A 6 1.77 -1.13 -0.16
N GLY A 7 0.67 -0.38 -0.17
CA GLY A 7 0.43 0.70 0.76
C GLY A 7 -0.67 1.63 0.27
N ARG A 8 -1.34 2.29 1.22
CA ARG A 8 -2.43 3.24 0.91
C ARG A 8 -1.92 4.42 0.08
N GLY A 9 -2.78 4.99 -0.76
CA GLY A 9 -2.59 6.31 -1.33
C GLY A 9 -2.21 7.36 -0.28
N HIS A 10 -1.39 8.34 -0.65
CA HIS A 10 -0.82 9.35 0.25
C HIS A 10 0.16 8.83 1.33
N SER A 11 0.45 7.53 1.37
CA SER A 11 1.48 6.99 2.27
C SER A 11 2.92 7.27 1.80
N GLY A 12 3.11 7.90 0.63
CA GLY A 12 4.44 8.16 0.08
C GLY A 12 5.03 7.01 -0.76
N THR A 13 4.20 6.05 -1.20
CA THR A 13 4.60 4.92 -2.06
C THR A 13 5.24 5.33 -3.38
N ARG A 14 5.04 6.58 -3.83
CA ARG A 14 5.75 7.20 -4.96
C ARG A 14 7.27 7.12 -4.79
N ALA A 15 7.77 7.40 -3.59
CA ALA A 15 9.21 7.39 -3.30
C ALA A 15 9.83 6.02 -3.61
N MET A 16 9.15 4.94 -3.23
CA MET A 16 9.60 3.58 -3.54
C MET A 16 9.51 3.25 -5.04
N SER A 17 8.43 3.68 -5.73
CA SER A 17 8.29 3.43 -7.17
C SER A 17 9.38 4.14 -7.99
N HIS A 18 9.69 5.40 -7.65
CA HIS A 18 10.79 6.15 -8.27
C HIS A 18 12.14 5.53 -7.95
N THR A 19 12.39 5.15 -6.68
CA THR A 19 13.59 4.41 -6.27
C THR A 19 13.80 3.16 -7.12
N LEU A 20 12.77 2.32 -7.29
CA LEU A 20 12.87 1.10 -8.10
C LEU A 20 13.13 1.42 -9.58
N SER A 21 12.43 2.40 -10.14
CA SER A 21 12.58 2.80 -11.55
C SER A 21 13.99 3.31 -11.84
N GLU A 22 14.53 4.20 -10.99
CA GLU A 22 15.90 4.71 -11.10
C GLU A 22 16.96 3.63 -10.84
N SER A 23 16.60 2.55 -10.14
CA SER A 23 17.44 1.36 -9.94
C SER A 23 17.40 0.35 -11.10
N GLY A 24 16.73 0.70 -12.21
CA GLY A 24 16.62 -0.15 -13.39
C GLY A 24 15.54 -1.24 -13.31
N VAL A 25 14.56 -1.12 -12.41
CA VAL A 25 13.40 -2.03 -12.38
C VAL A 25 12.37 -1.58 -13.40
N PHE A 26 11.94 -2.48 -14.27
CA PHE A 26 10.84 -2.21 -15.20
C PHE A 26 9.49 -2.20 -14.46
N MET A 27 8.96 -1.02 -14.17
CA MET A 27 7.73 -0.85 -13.37
C MET A 27 6.42 -0.92 -14.18
N GLY A 28 6.50 -1.30 -15.46
CA GLY A 28 5.39 -1.35 -16.41
C GLY A 28 5.58 -0.37 -17.58
N ALA A 29 4.83 -0.58 -18.66
CA ALA A 29 5.05 0.15 -19.92
C ALA A 29 4.60 1.62 -19.88
N GLN A 30 3.62 1.96 -19.04
CA GLN A 30 3.09 3.31 -18.92
C GLN A 30 2.90 3.66 -17.45
N LEU A 31 3.58 4.71 -17.00
CA LEU A 31 3.52 5.21 -15.62
C LEU A 31 2.98 6.64 -15.59
N ASN A 32 2.20 6.96 -14.56
CA ASN A 32 1.88 8.36 -14.24
C ASN A 32 3.01 9.02 -13.41
N GLU A 33 2.89 10.31 -13.09
CA GLU A 33 3.87 11.04 -12.26
C GLU A 33 4.10 10.44 -10.87
N SER A 34 3.11 9.71 -10.33
CA SER A 34 3.21 9.02 -9.05
C SER A 34 3.90 7.67 -9.13
N GLY A 35 4.37 7.27 -10.31
CA GLY A 35 4.94 5.95 -10.57
C GLY A 35 3.89 4.84 -10.46
N ASP A 36 2.62 5.14 -10.70
CA ASP A 36 1.57 4.12 -10.81
C ASP A 36 1.54 3.54 -12.22
N LEU A 37 1.41 2.22 -12.34
CA LEU A 37 1.12 1.59 -13.62
C LEU A 37 -0.32 1.91 -14.04
N VAL A 38 -0.47 2.46 -15.25
CA VAL A 38 -1.75 2.92 -15.82
C VAL A 38 -1.97 2.35 -17.23
N PRO A 39 -3.23 2.25 -17.71
CA PRO A 39 -4.48 2.61 -17.06
C PRO A 39 -4.87 1.66 -15.91
N PRO A 40 -5.47 2.17 -14.81
CA PRO A 40 -5.73 1.36 -13.61
C PRO A 40 -7.09 0.63 -13.62
N GLY A 41 -7.90 0.82 -14.66
CA GLY A 41 -9.31 0.42 -14.69
C GLY A 41 -9.55 -1.06 -14.36
N ASP A 42 -8.78 -1.96 -14.98
CA ASP A 42 -8.92 -3.39 -14.72
C ASP A 42 -8.57 -3.77 -13.27
N LEU A 43 -7.59 -3.11 -12.65
CA LEU A 43 -7.30 -3.32 -11.23
C LEU A 43 -8.43 -2.79 -10.33
N TYR A 44 -9.07 -1.67 -10.71
CA TYR A 44 -10.23 -1.16 -9.98
C TYR A 44 -11.42 -2.12 -10.07
N GLU A 45 -11.68 -2.71 -11.23
CA GLU A 45 -12.70 -3.76 -11.36
C GLU A 45 -12.32 -5.02 -10.57
N ALA A 46 -11.03 -5.39 -10.53
CA ALA A 46 -10.57 -6.50 -9.70
C ALA A 46 -10.84 -6.23 -8.20
N CYS A 47 -10.70 -4.99 -7.74
CA CYS A 47 -11.11 -4.58 -6.40
C CYS A 47 -12.58 -4.84 -6.14
N ARG A 48 -13.47 -4.42 -7.05
CA ARG A 48 -14.91 -4.67 -6.92
C ARG A 48 -15.25 -6.16 -6.93
N VAL A 49 -14.56 -6.94 -7.76
CA VAL A 49 -14.75 -8.40 -7.82
C VAL A 49 -14.45 -9.05 -6.47
N MET A 50 -13.31 -8.74 -5.85
CA MET A 50 -12.94 -9.30 -4.54
C MET A 50 -13.82 -8.74 -3.41
N ALA A 51 -14.17 -7.45 -3.45
CA ALA A 51 -14.95 -6.78 -2.42
C ALA A 51 -16.34 -7.41 -2.19
N ARG A 52 -16.92 -8.07 -3.19
CA ARG A 52 -18.16 -8.86 -3.04
C ARG A 52 -18.08 -9.98 -2.00
N HIS A 53 -16.87 -10.39 -1.63
CA HIS A 53 -16.61 -11.43 -0.63
C HIS A 53 -16.17 -10.86 0.72
N VAL A 54 -16.09 -9.54 0.86
CA VAL A 54 -15.82 -8.85 2.13
C VAL A 54 -17.14 -8.67 2.87
N VAL A 55 -17.20 -9.14 4.12
CA VAL A 55 -18.39 -8.97 4.96
C VAL A 55 -18.12 -7.87 5.98
N HIS A 56 -18.86 -6.77 5.90
CA HIS A 56 -18.85 -5.74 6.93
C HIS A 56 -19.68 -6.19 8.13
N LYS A 57 -19.10 -6.14 9.34
CA LYS A 57 -19.74 -6.57 10.58
C LYS A 57 -20.39 -5.41 11.36
N GLY A 58 -20.28 -4.18 10.84
CA GLY A 58 -20.64 -2.95 11.53
C GLY A 58 -19.41 -2.24 12.10
N GLY A 59 -19.48 -0.92 12.24
CA GLY A 59 -18.38 -0.10 12.70
C GLY A 59 -17.13 -0.23 11.81
N LEU A 60 -15.99 -0.45 12.45
CA LEU A 60 -14.67 -0.58 11.82
C LEU A 60 -14.22 -2.04 11.67
N GLU A 61 -15.19 -2.96 11.56
CA GLU A 61 -14.93 -4.40 11.51
C GLU A 61 -15.36 -5.03 10.18
N TRP A 62 -14.43 -5.75 9.56
CA TRP A 62 -14.64 -6.51 8.34
C TRP A 62 -14.11 -7.93 8.52
N ASP A 63 -14.80 -8.88 7.92
CA ASP A 63 -14.39 -10.27 7.88
C ASP A 63 -13.81 -10.61 6.50
N PHE A 64 -12.52 -10.96 6.54
CA PHE A 64 -11.71 -11.31 5.38
C PHE A 64 -11.44 -12.82 5.31
N ALA A 65 -11.96 -13.63 6.24
CA ALA A 65 -11.51 -15.01 6.45
C ALA A 65 -11.64 -15.87 5.19
N GLN A 66 -12.74 -15.71 4.45
CA GLN A 66 -12.98 -16.46 3.23
C GLN A 66 -11.96 -16.13 2.12
N LEU A 67 -11.44 -14.90 2.05
CA LEU A 67 -10.52 -14.47 1.01
C LEU A 67 -9.20 -15.28 1.00
N HIS A 68 -8.81 -15.83 2.15
CA HIS A 68 -7.57 -16.60 2.30
C HIS A 68 -7.68 -18.04 1.79
N THR A 69 -8.88 -18.62 1.76
CA THR A 69 -9.07 -20.06 1.50
C THR A 69 -9.94 -20.35 0.29
N MET A 70 -10.89 -19.47 -0.03
CA MET A 70 -11.79 -19.67 -1.16
C MET A 70 -11.05 -19.68 -2.51
N PRO A 71 -11.57 -20.34 -3.55
CA PRO A 71 -11.03 -20.20 -4.90
C PRO A 71 -11.02 -18.75 -5.36
N ILE A 72 -9.94 -18.31 -6.01
CA ILE A 72 -9.87 -16.98 -6.61
C ILE A 72 -10.82 -16.95 -7.81
N ALA A 73 -11.68 -15.93 -7.87
CA ALA A 73 -12.64 -15.81 -8.96
C ALA A 73 -11.90 -15.68 -10.32
N PRO A 74 -12.25 -16.45 -11.36
CA PRO A 74 -11.56 -16.35 -12.65
C PRO A 74 -11.59 -14.95 -13.28
N ALA A 75 -12.65 -14.18 -13.01
CA ALA A 75 -12.74 -12.79 -13.45
C ALA A 75 -11.65 -11.90 -12.82
N PHE A 76 -11.33 -12.13 -11.54
CA PHE A 76 -10.27 -11.41 -10.86
C PHE A 76 -8.91 -11.66 -11.51
N THR A 77 -8.57 -12.94 -11.72
CA THR A 77 -7.30 -13.32 -12.36
C THR A 77 -7.14 -12.65 -13.73
N ARG A 78 -8.17 -12.72 -14.58
CA ARG A 78 -8.13 -12.08 -15.91
C ARG A 78 -7.91 -10.56 -15.83
N LEU A 79 -8.59 -9.88 -14.90
CA LEU A 79 -8.46 -8.43 -14.74
C LEU A 79 -7.06 -8.04 -14.23
N VAL A 80 -6.53 -8.77 -13.25
CA VAL A 80 -5.16 -8.55 -12.74
C VAL A 80 -4.11 -8.83 -13.81
N GLU A 81 -4.24 -9.92 -14.56
CA GLU A 81 -3.32 -10.25 -15.65
C GLU A 81 -3.39 -9.25 -16.80
N SER A 82 -4.58 -8.75 -17.14
CA SER A 82 -4.77 -7.70 -18.14
C SER A 82 -4.08 -6.39 -17.71
N TYR A 83 -4.33 -5.95 -16.47
CA TYR A 83 -3.67 -4.79 -15.88
C TYR A 83 -2.14 -4.92 -15.85
N LEU A 84 -1.63 -6.09 -15.43
CA LEU A 84 -0.20 -6.36 -15.32
C LEU A 84 0.42 -6.84 -16.63
N SER A 85 -0.31 -6.85 -17.75
CA SER A 85 0.11 -7.48 -19.00
C SER A 85 1.52 -7.05 -19.44
N SER A 86 1.80 -5.74 -19.40
CA SER A 86 3.14 -5.21 -19.74
C SER A 86 4.25 -5.69 -18.81
N VAL A 87 3.96 -5.87 -17.52
CA VAL A 87 4.91 -6.40 -16.53
C VAL A 87 5.08 -7.89 -16.77
N LEU A 88 4.00 -8.65 -16.92
CA LEU A 88 4.05 -10.09 -17.09
C LEU A 88 4.79 -10.50 -18.37
N SER A 89 4.59 -9.77 -19.48
CA SER A 89 5.24 -10.06 -20.77
C SER A 89 6.66 -9.52 -20.92
N SER A 90 7.14 -8.69 -19.98
CA SER A 90 8.50 -8.13 -20.05
C SER A 90 9.59 -9.16 -19.76
N ASP A 91 10.62 -9.17 -20.60
CA ASP A 91 11.85 -9.96 -20.44
C ASP A 91 12.88 -9.31 -19.51
N ALA A 92 12.55 -8.17 -18.88
CA ALA A 92 13.45 -7.51 -17.94
C ALA A 92 13.79 -8.41 -16.75
N ASP A 93 15.08 -8.49 -16.40
CA ASP A 93 15.57 -9.25 -15.24
C ASP A 93 14.85 -8.85 -13.94
N ARG A 94 14.51 -7.57 -13.83
CA ARG A 94 13.81 -6.97 -12.69
C ARG A 94 12.61 -6.19 -13.19
N LYS A 95 11.45 -6.56 -12.68
CA LYS A 95 10.19 -5.94 -13.03
C LYS A 95 9.29 -5.79 -11.82
N GLY A 96 8.26 -4.96 -11.93
CA GLY A 96 7.36 -4.73 -10.84
C GLY A 96 6.18 -3.86 -11.22
N TRP A 97 5.34 -3.59 -10.23
CA TRP A 97 4.26 -2.63 -10.38
C TRP A 97 4.01 -1.93 -9.05
N LYS A 98 3.35 -0.79 -9.14
CA LYS A 98 2.81 -0.08 -8.01
C LYS A 98 1.48 0.53 -8.42
N LEU A 99 0.48 0.35 -7.57
CA LEU A 99 -0.80 1.06 -7.58
C LEU A 99 -1.41 0.90 -6.18
N PRO A 100 -1.72 1.98 -5.44
CA PRO A 100 -2.12 1.86 -4.04
C PRO A 100 -3.31 0.93 -3.79
N GLU A 101 -4.24 0.86 -4.75
CA GLU A 101 -5.44 0.01 -4.76
C GLU A 101 -5.11 -1.47 -4.72
N THR A 102 -3.90 -1.89 -5.10
CA THR A 102 -3.41 -3.26 -4.91
C THR A 102 -3.56 -3.71 -3.44
N THR A 103 -3.48 -2.78 -2.49
CA THR A 103 -3.69 -3.04 -1.06
C THR A 103 -5.11 -3.56 -0.76
N LEU A 104 -6.12 -3.06 -1.47
CA LEU A 104 -7.53 -3.46 -1.28
C LEU A 104 -7.79 -4.91 -1.66
N ILE A 105 -6.91 -5.51 -2.47
CA ILE A 105 -7.03 -6.87 -3.00
C ILE A 105 -5.86 -7.78 -2.61
N LEU A 106 -5.10 -7.34 -1.63
CA LEU A 106 -3.87 -7.98 -1.18
C LEU A 106 -4.02 -9.48 -0.88
N PRO A 107 -5.10 -9.99 -0.23
CA PRO A 107 -5.26 -11.42 0.04
C PRO A 107 -5.17 -12.30 -1.21
N TRP A 108 -5.68 -11.84 -2.35
CA TRP A 108 -5.64 -12.59 -3.59
C TRP A 108 -4.37 -12.31 -4.39
N ILE A 109 -3.81 -11.10 -4.31
CA ILE A 109 -2.52 -10.77 -4.95
C ILE A 109 -1.39 -11.63 -4.39
N VAL A 110 -1.29 -11.83 -3.07
CA VAL A 110 -0.23 -12.68 -2.49
C VAL A 110 -0.35 -14.15 -2.90
N ARG A 111 -1.57 -14.60 -3.24
CA ARG A 111 -1.85 -15.96 -3.70
C ARG A 111 -1.56 -16.14 -5.19
N LEU A 112 -1.81 -15.12 -6.02
CA LEU A 112 -1.47 -15.13 -7.44
C LEU A 112 0.04 -15.00 -7.68
N PHE A 113 0.73 -14.24 -6.83
CA PHE A 113 2.16 -13.95 -6.99
C PHE A 113 2.96 -14.33 -5.73
N PRO A 114 2.98 -15.62 -5.34
CA PRO A 114 3.59 -16.06 -4.08
C PRO A 114 5.11 -15.81 -4.03
N ASP A 115 5.77 -15.75 -5.19
CA ASP A 115 7.22 -15.54 -5.31
C ASP A 115 7.64 -14.08 -5.48
N ALA A 116 6.68 -13.15 -5.58
CA ALA A 116 6.98 -11.73 -5.69
C ALA A 116 7.58 -11.18 -4.38
N TYR A 117 8.39 -10.12 -4.51
CA TYR A 117 8.92 -9.35 -3.39
C TYR A 117 7.94 -8.24 -3.05
N PHE A 118 7.40 -8.27 -1.84
CA PHE A 118 6.42 -7.31 -1.37
C PHE A 118 7.07 -6.27 -0.44
N VAL A 119 7.13 -5.03 -0.90
CA VAL A 119 7.50 -3.88 -0.06
C VAL A 119 6.22 -3.31 0.55
N TYR A 120 5.99 -3.61 1.82
CA TYR A 120 4.86 -3.09 2.59
C TYR A 120 5.22 -1.71 3.13
N TRP A 121 4.69 -0.68 2.50
CA TRP A 121 4.95 0.72 2.79
C TRP A 121 3.90 1.27 3.75
N ARG A 122 4.34 1.71 4.92
CA ARG A 122 3.49 2.33 5.94
C ARG A 122 3.89 3.77 6.17
N ARG A 123 2.91 4.58 6.57
CA ARG A 123 3.09 5.97 6.97
C ARG A 123 2.13 6.24 8.13
N ASP A 124 2.49 7.20 8.98
CA ASP A 124 1.62 7.67 10.04
C ASP A 124 0.21 7.98 9.48
N PRO A 125 -0.85 7.39 10.07
CA PRO A 125 -2.22 7.56 9.58
C PRO A 125 -2.64 9.03 9.54
N ARG A 126 -2.21 9.83 10.52
CA ARG A 126 -2.57 11.26 10.66
C ARG A 126 -2.10 12.04 9.43
N ASP A 127 -0.90 11.71 8.96
CA ASP A 127 -0.31 12.28 7.75
C ASP A 127 -0.91 11.74 6.45
N SER A 128 -1.38 10.50 6.48
CA SER A 128 -1.93 9.81 5.32
C SER A 128 -3.29 10.39 4.94
N ILE A 129 -4.13 10.76 5.91
CA ILE A 129 -5.51 11.21 5.67
C ILE A 129 -5.64 12.69 5.29
N LEU A 130 -4.54 13.44 5.23
CA LEU A 130 -4.57 14.88 4.92
C LEU A 130 -5.01 15.18 3.47
N GLY A 131 -4.57 14.36 2.52
CA GLY A 131 -4.77 14.59 1.08
C GLY A 131 -5.88 13.73 0.45
N ARG A 132 -6.43 14.21 -0.67
CA ARG A 132 -7.47 13.51 -1.45
C ARG A 132 -6.85 12.37 -2.25
N HIS A 133 -7.35 11.15 -2.06
CA HIS A 133 -7.05 9.99 -2.91
C HIS A 133 -8.32 9.36 -3.48
N VAL A 134 -8.19 8.56 -4.56
CA VAL A 134 -9.33 7.80 -5.07
C VAL A 134 -9.81 6.72 -4.09
N THR A 135 -8.91 6.16 -3.28
CA THR A 135 -9.28 5.21 -2.19
C THR A 135 -9.92 5.88 -0.97
N ASP A 136 -10.17 7.18 -0.97
CA ASP A 136 -10.80 7.84 0.18
C ASP A 136 -12.20 7.28 0.48
N ASP A 137 -12.96 6.92 -0.55
CA ASP A 137 -14.25 6.25 -0.41
C ASP A 137 -14.15 4.78 -0.78
N LEU A 138 -14.35 3.90 0.21
CA LEU A 138 -14.31 2.45 0.01
C LEU A 138 -15.43 1.96 -0.94
N ALA A 139 -16.55 2.70 -1.02
CA ALA A 139 -17.67 2.33 -1.88
C ALA A 139 -17.34 2.44 -3.38
N ASP A 140 -16.38 3.29 -3.77
CA ASP A 140 -15.92 3.39 -5.16
C ASP A 140 -15.30 2.06 -5.66
N PHE A 141 -14.85 1.21 -4.71
CA PHE A 141 -14.28 -0.11 -4.93
C PHE A 141 -15.22 -1.24 -4.47
N GLY A 142 -16.49 -0.94 -4.18
CA GLY A 142 -17.50 -1.92 -3.79
C GLY A 142 -17.31 -2.51 -2.40
N VAL A 143 -16.44 -1.92 -1.56
CA VAL A 143 -16.22 -2.38 -0.19
C VAL A 143 -17.31 -1.80 0.71
N PRO A 144 -18.10 -2.63 1.42
CA PRO A 144 -19.15 -2.15 2.33
C PRO A 144 -18.53 -1.53 3.59
N TYR A 145 -19.08 -0.41 4.06
CA TYR A 145 -18.72 0.24 5.32
C TYR A 145 -19.84 1.18 5.80
N ASP A 146 -19.78 1.62 7.06
CA ASP A 146 -20.69 2.65 7.58
C ASP A 146 -20.35 4.03 6.99
N HIS A 147 -21.20 4.52 6.09
CA HIS A 147 -20.99 5.80 5.41
C HIS A 147 -20.97 6.99 6.37
N THR A 148 -20.14 7.98 6.03
CA THR A 148 -20.06 9.24 6.77
C THR A 148 -19.91 10.44 5.83
N ALA A 149 -20.51 11.56 6.23
CA ALA A 149 -20.34 12.86 5.57
C ALA A 149 -19.03 13.56 5.97
N ASP A 150 -18.41 13.16 7.09
CA ASP A 150 -17.12 13.70 7.53
C ASP A 150 -15.99 13.14 6.65
N LEU A 151 -15.35 14.03 5.88
CA LEU A 151 -14.29 13.67 4.93
C LEU A 151 -13.08 13.05 5.63
N ARG A 152 -12.63 13.60 6.77
CA ARG A 152 -11.45 13.10 7.49
C ARG A 152 -11.76 11.76 8.13
N LEU A 153 -12.96 11.61 8.69
CA LEU A 153 -13.42 10.32 9.20
C LEU A 153 -13.51 9.28 8.08
N ARG A 154 -14.02 9.63 6.90
CA ARG A 154 -14.07 8.70 5.74
C ARG A 154 -12.68 8.21 5.34
N ARG A 155 -11.72 9.14 5.24
CA ARG A 155 -10.32 8.80 4.95
C ARG A 155 -9.68 7.93 6.03
N ALA A 156 -10.00 8.19 7.29
CA ALA A 156 -9.53 7.41 8.42
C ALA A 156 -10.15 5.99 8.43
N ILE A 157 -11.43 5.84 8.09
CA ILE A 157 -12.09 4.55 7.89
C ILE A 157 -11.43 3.77 6.74
N SER A 158 -11.20 4.43 5.59
CA SER A 158 -10.50 3.81 4.46
C SER A 158 -9.08 3.36 4.82
N TRP A 159 -8.35 4.20 5.57
CA TRP A 159 -7.04 3.82 6.11
C TRP A 159 -7.14 2.60 7.03
N ARG A 160 -8.13 2.59 7.93
CA ARG A 160 -8.36 1.48 8.88
C ARG A 160 -8.64 0.17 8.15
N TYR A 161 -9.48 0.19 7.11
CA TYR A 161 -9.72 -0.98 6.26
C TYR A 161 -8.43 -1.51 5.64
N GLN A 162 -7.63 -0.63 5.02
CA GLN A 162 -6.37 -1.00 4.38
C GLN A 162 -5.32 -1.50 5.38
N TYR A 163 -5.28 -0.93 6.57
CA TYR A 163 -4.44 -1.41 7.66
C TYR A 163 -4.85 -2.84 8.07
N GLU A 164 -6.14 -3.07 8.29
CA GLU A 164 -6.65 -4.36 8.74
C GLU A 164 -6.47 -5.45 7.69
N ILE A 165 -6.77 -5.19 6.41
CA ILE A 165 -6.57 -6.18 5.35
C ILE A 165 -5.08 -6.55 5.20
N MET A 166 -4.16 -5.59 5.34
CA MET A 166 -2.72 -5.85 5.39
C MET A 166 -2.29 -6.68 6.61
N ARG A 167 -2.93 -6.47 7.76
CA ARG A 167 -2.64 -7.17 9.02
C ARG A 167 -3.10 -8.63 8.99
N VAL A 168 -4.30 -8.88 8.48
CA VAL A 168 -4.88 -10.24 8.45
C VAL A 168 -4.42 -11.08 7.26
N THR A 169 -3.90 -10.46 6.20
CA THR A 169 -3.34 -11.20 5.08
C THR A 169 -2.09 -11.95 5.49
N SER A 170 -2.11 -13.27 5.26
CA SER A 170 -0.95 -14.15 5.43
C SER A 170 0.29 -13.51 4.82
N SER A 171 1.33 -13.37 5.65
CA SER A 171 2.54 -12.70 5.20
C SER A 171 3.16 -13.48 4.03
N PRO A 172 3.38 -12.85 2.85
CA PRO A 172 4.10 -13.51 1.78
C PRO A 172 5.54 -13.81 2.21
N ALA A 173 6.13 -14.84 1.61
CA ALA A 173 7.46 -15.32 1.98
C ALA A 173 8.55 -14.23 1.87
N ARG A 174 8.40 -13.34 0.88
CA ARG A 174 9.33 -12.25 0.61
C ARG A 174 8.63 -10.92 0.91
N ARG A 175 8.59 -10.55 2.18
CA ARG A 175 8.01 -9.28 2.66
C ARG A 175 9.06 -8.45 3.38
N LEU A 176 9.09 -7.15 3.07
CA LEU A 176 9.76 -6.15 3.90
C LEU A 176 8.79 -5.04 4.26
N ASN A 177 8.66 -4.74 5.56
CA ASN A 177 7.95 -3.55 6.01
C ASN A 177 8.90 -2.34 6.00
N VAL A 178 8.47 -1.25 5.37
CA VAL A 178 9.18 0.02 5.32
C VAL A 178 8.28 1.12 5.83
N GLN A 179 8.80 1.93 6.73
CA GLN A 179 8.12 3.11 7.23
C GLN A 179 8.57 4.32 6.41
N PHE A 180 7.61 5.13 5.93
CA PHE A 180 7.86 6.34 5.16
C PHE A 180 8.79 7.30 5.91
N GLU A 181 8.52 7.49 7.20
CA GLU A 181 9.30 8.39 8.03
C GLU A 181 10.76 7.93 8.17
N ASP A 182 11.02 6.63 8.31
CA ASP A 182 12.38 6.08 8.31
C ASP A 182 13.06 6.21 6.94
N PHE A 183 12.31 6.06 5.84
CA PHE A 183 12.85 6.26 4.51
C PHE A 183 13.29 7.71 4.28
N VAL A 184 12.54 8.67 4.83
CA VAL A 184 12.84 10.10 4.68
C VAL A 184 13.92 10.57 5.66
N LEU A 185 13.83 10.20 6.94
CA LEU A 185 14.69 10.71 8.01
C LEU A 185 15.98 9.89 8.18
N HIS A 186 15.97 8.62 7.77
CA HIS A 186 17.05 7.65 7.96
C HIS A 186 17.35 6.88 6.67
N GLN A 187 17.36 7.60 5.54
CA GLN A 187 17.37 7.03 4.19
C GLN A 187 18.49 6.01 3.95
N ASP A 188 19.74 6.30 4.35
CA ASP A 188 20.88 5.39 4.09
C ASP A 188 20.76 4.05 4.82
N SER A 189 20.24 4.03 6.05
CA SER A 189 19.95 2.76 6.75
C SER A 189 18.75 2.04 6.13
N THR A 190 17.74 2.78 5.70
CA THR A 190 16.53 2.20 5.09
C THR A 190 16.85 1.59 3.73
N LEU A 191 17.64 2.28 2.89
CA LEU A 191 18.12 1.77 1.61
C LEU A 191 18.97 0.51 1.79
N ARG A 192 19.93 0.48 2.72
CA ARG A 192 20.73 -0.74 2.97
C ARG A 192 19.87 -1.96 3.32
N ARG A 193 18.81 -1.77 4.11
CA ARG A 193 17.85 -2.85 4.44
C ARG A 193 17.05 -3.30 3.20
N LEU A 194 16.61 -2.33 2.39
CA LEU A 194 15.91 -2.60 1.14
C LEU A 194 16.80 -3.33 0.14
N GLU A 195 18.05 -2.90 -0.05
CA GLU A 195 19.05 -3.53 -0.93
C GLU A 195 19.34 -4.97 -0.49
N GLY A 196 19.50 -5.21 0.81
CA GLY A 196 19.65 -6.57 1.35
C GLY A 196 18.42 -7.45 1.11
N PHE A 197 17.22 -6.86 1.09
CA PHE A 197 15.98 -7.58 0.79
C PHE A 197 15.82 -7.89 -0.69
N VAL A 198 16.06 -6.92 -1.58
CA VAL A 198 15.87 -7.11 -3.04
C VAL A 198 17.10 -7.72 -3.73
N GLY A 199 18.26 -7.73 -3.07
CA GLY A 199 19.49 -8.34 -3.56
C GLY A 199 20.24 -7.54 -4.61
N PHE A 200 20.03 -6.21 -4.68
CA PHE A 200 20.73 -5.32 -5.60
C PHE A 200 20.81 -3.88 -5.11
N PRO A 201 21.77 -3.07 -5.61
CA PRO A 201 21.91 -1.66 -5.23
C PRO A 201 20.70 -0.83 -5.65
N LEU A 202 20.23 0.04 -4.76
CA LEU A 202 19.09 0.92 -5.02
C LEU A 202 19.54 2.37 -5.20
N ALA A 203 18.93 3.06 -6.16
CA ALA A 203 19.11 4.48 -6.35
C ALA A 203 18.67 5.26 -5.11
N LYS A 204 19.45 6.29 -4.75
CA LYS A 204 19.10 7.21 -3.67
C LYS A 204 18.42 8.44 -4.26
N ILE A 205 17.09 8.44 -4.23
CA ILE A 205 16.29 9.59 -4.68
C ILE A 205 16.33 10.74 -3.68
N GLU A 206 16.03 11.95 -4.14
CA GLU A 206 15.80 13.10 -3.25
C GLU A 206 14.54 12.88 -2.40
N VAL A 207 14.62 13.19 -1.10
CA VAL A 207 13.50 13.12 -0.16
C VAL A 207 13.30 14.47 0.53
N ARG A 208 12.08 14.72 0.98
CA ARG A 208 11.64 15.97 1.59
C ARG A 208 11.31 15.77 3.07
N PRO A 209 12.21 16.10 4.02
CA PRO A 209 11.97 15.93 5.45
C PRO A 209 10.69 16.60 5.95
N GLU A 210 10.30 17.73 5.36
CA GLU A 210 9.06 18.46 5.66
C GLU A 210 7.79 17.67 5.30
N ALA A 211 7.92 16.60 4.53
CA ALA A 211 6.81 15.69 4.26
C ALA A 211 6.46 14.81 5.47
N VAL A 212 7.30 14.74 6.50
CA VAL A 212 7.05 13.95 7.72
C VAL A 212 6.41 14.80 8.80
N GLY A 213 5.28 14.33 9.35
CA GLY A 213 4.62 14.98 10.49
C GLY A 213 3.88 16.27 10.10
N ARG A 214 3.39 16.36 8.85
CA ARG A 214 2.57 17.48 8.37
C ARG A 214 1.29 17.68 9.18
N TRP A 215 0.76 16.60 9.75
CA TRP A 215 -0.39 16.64 10.66
C TRP A 215 -0.17 17.57 11.86
N ARG A 216 1.08 17.82 12.30
CA ARG A 216 1.39 18.73 13.42
C ARG A 216 1.02 20.18 13.15
N THR A 217 0.90 20.56 11.89
CA THR A 217 0.51 21.90 11.44
C THR A 217 -0.87 21.91 10.78
N ASP A 218 -1.55 20.76 10.73
CA ASP A 218 -2.93 20.63 10.23
C ASP A 218 -3.89 21.12 11.33
N ASP A 219 -4.83 21.97 10.96
CA ASP A 219 -5.85 22.55 11.86
C ASP A 219 -7.17 21.76 11.84
N GLU A 220 -7.31 20.81 10.90
CA GLU A 220 -8.43 19.89 10.82
C GLU A 220 -8.24 18.67 11.74
N ARG A 221 -9.31 17.88 11.89
CA ARG A 221 -9.26 16.61 12.62
C ARG A 221 -8.37 15.60 11.90
N HIS A 222 -7.25 15.24 12.50
CA HIS A 222 -6.36 14.18 12.03
C HIS A 222 -6.16 13.04 13.04
N ASP A 223 -6.58 13.21 14.29
CA ASP A 223 -6.53 12.17 15.32
C ASP A 223 -7.86 11.43 15.44
N PHE A 224 -7.76 10.09 15.49
CA PHE A 224 -8.87 9.18 15.68
C PHE A 224 -8.45 8.07 16.63
N ASP A 225 -9.25 7.82 17.68
CA ASP A 225 -8.93 6.86 18.75
C ASP A 225 -8.74 5.42 18.27
N PHE A 226 -9.27 5.09 17.08
CA PHE A 226 -9.14 3.77 16.46
C PHE A 226 -7.84 3.59 15.67
N PHE A 227 -6.98 4.60 15.57
CA PHE A 227 -5.64 4.41 15.01
C PHE A 227 -4.80 3.56 15.97
N PRO A 228 -4.29 2.40 15.51
CA PRO A 228 -3.41 1.57 16.31
C PRO A 228 -2.15 2.32 16.71
N GLN A 229 -1.74 2.16 17.97
CA GLN A 229 -0.53 2.78 18.50
C GLN A 229 0.71 2.42 17.67
N ASP A 230 0.80 1.18 17.19
CA ASP A 230 1.93 0.70 16.39
C ASP A 230 1.94 1.24 14.95
N ALA A 231 0.91 1.97 14.53
CA ALA A 231 0.87 2.70 13.28
C ALA A 231 1.30 4.17 13.41
N LEU A 232 1.32 4.72 14.64
CA LEU A 232 1.73 6.09 14.90
C LEU A 232 3.26 6.18 14.96
N PHE A 233 3.86 7.12 14.23
CA PHE A 233 5.32 7.21 14.15
C PHE A 233 5.97 7.59 15.49
N ASP A 234 5.34 8.49 16.25
CA ASP A 234 5.89 8.97 17.53
C ASP A 234 5.86 7.90 18.64
N ALA A 235 4.98 6.89 18.52
CA ALA A 235 4.83 5.84 19.54
C ALA A 235 6.05 4.89 19.60
N HIS A 236 6.74 4.67 18.47
CA HIS A 236 7.90 3.76 18.41
C HIS A 236 9.20 4.35 18.99
N ARG A 237 9.24 5.66 19.25
CA ARG A 237 10.43 6.32 19.82
C ARG A 237 10.40 6.47 21.33
N SER A 238 9.27 6.18 21.99
CA SER A 238 9.20 6.19 23.46
C SER A 238 9.69 4.87 24.10
N ALA A 239 9.99 3.83 23.31
CA ALA A 239 10.45 2.52 23.80
C ALA A 239 11.91 2.18 23.44
N ALA A 240 12.58 2.96 22.59
CA ALA A 240 13.95 2.71 22.12
C ALA A 240 14.95 3.82 22.48
N GLY A 241 14.58 4.71 23.41
CA GLY A 241 15.38 5.85 23.85
C GLY A 241 15.69 5.82 25.35
N GLU A 242 16.23 4.71 25.85
CA GLU A 242 16.99 4.63 27.11
C GLU A 242 17.80 3.31 27.15
N ARG A 243 18.94 3.31 26.45
CA ARG A 243 20.26 2.76 26.84
C ARG A 243 21.22 2.69 25.66
#